data_AF-A0A2V7PDV0-F1
#
_entry.id   AF-A0A2V7PDV0-F1
#
_cell.length_a   1.000
_cell.length_b   1.000
_cell.length_c   1.000
_cell.angle_alpha   90.00
_cell.angle_beta   90.00
_cell.angle_gamma   90.00
#
_symmetry.space_group_name_H-M   'P 1'
#
loop_
_entity.id
_entity.type
_entity.pdbx_description
1 polymer ?
#
loop_
_entity_poly.entity_id
_entity_poly.type
_entity_poly.pdbx_seq_one_letter_code
_entity_poly.pdbx_strand_id
1 'polypeptide(L)'
;MKLLLSLLPLLVLACRGDTPVVPGGGTPVGNAQSYGLWTPGPRDDCTAAIHNSYSVVGPDGKLYPTWHPPVDPVTGCSFGHDHGRDPRGSALYAAVGPIPFGYANEQLDVYDPANPRHEDHFGHKIEWENNVLMHFGSAAADQLFEIRCDVLTKLHQGTHSKDAFTNNLHELAYHIRCTDGTELHITILAAIGDPGQFTRSCDGSTEVVVGAATPANSPAGGGRRLIPDRTCVDQFILVPPGQRSNFGALHESWQISNSIRREDGHRLASFDPYFQVFQPSRFHDPAQPGLVGRPIDVCYEVTSVGNRAQGGPCDRSTSGGTVTGVTFDDPASEFDGVDRVVDVNSNEVDNPDGPQVWYTDPFGKHGRTQPFPGSIRQFIARIDNTRGGLRAAGPTLGGTRDYGGPRVHAPN
;
A
#
# COMPACT_ATOMS: atom_id res chain seq x y z
N MET A 1 -29.45 -62.52 16.24
CA MET A 1 -29.06 -61.38 17.10
C MET A 1 -27.62 -60.99 16.78
N LYS A 2 -27.42 -60.05 15.86
CA LYS A 2 -26.16 -59.32 15.60
C LYS A 2 -26.55 -58.16 14.67
N LEU A 3 -26.83 -57.00 15.27
CA LEU A 3 -27.03 -55.74 14.56
C LEU A 3 -25.65 -55.27 14.08
N LEU A 4 -25.44 -55.16 12.77
CA LEU A 4 -24.33 -54.37 12.23
C LEU A 4 -24.76 -52.91 12.21
N LEU A 5 -24.16 -52.11 13.07
CA LEU A 5 -24.27 -50.65 13.05
C LEU A 5 -23.27 -50.13 12.01
N SER A 6 -23.76 -49.71 10.85
CA SER A 6 -22.98 -49.01 9.83
C SER A 6 -22.76 -47.57 10.30
N LEU A 7 -21.56 -47.24 10.79
CA LEU A 7 -21.15 -45.84 10.94
C LEU A 7 -20.87 -45.27 9.54
N LEU A 8 -21.78 -44.44 9.02
CA LEU A 8 -21.44 -43.50 7.96
C LEU A 8 -20.64 -42.34 8.55
N PRO A 9 -19.51 -41.93 7.95
CA PRO A 9 -18.87 -40.67 8.31
C PRO A 9 -19.74 -39.52 7.78
N LEU A 10 -20.27 -38.68 8.67
CA LEU A 10 -20.74 -37.36 8.28
C LEU A 10 -19.52 -36.56 7.78
N LEU A 11 -19.37 -36.43 6.47
CA LEU A 11 -18.63 -35.31 5.91
C LEU A 11 -19.43 -34.05 6.23
N VAL A 12 -18.95 -33.28 7.20
CA VAL A 12 -19.37 -31.90 7.39
C VAL A 12 -18.81 -31.11 6.20
N LEU A 13 -19.61 -30.97 5.15
CA LEU A 13 -19.40 -29.94 4.14
C LEU A 13 -19.59 -28.60 4.86
N ALA A 14 -18.51 -27.98 5.29
CA ALA A 14 -18.57 -26.63 5.83
C ALA A 14 -18.92 -25.69 4.68
N CYS A 15 -20.19 -25.31 4.56
CA CYS A 15 -20.63 -24.17 3.78
C CYS A 15 -20.03 -22.88 4.38
N ARG A 16 -18.74 -22.62 4.19
CA ARG A 16 -18.11 -21.32 4.52
C ARG A 16 -18.17 -20.39 3.31
N GLY A 17 -19.39 -20.17 2.81
CA GLY A 17 -19.64 -19.23 1.72
C GLY A 17 -19.54 -17.77 2.17
N ASP A 18 -19.85 -17.48 3.45
CA ASP A 18 -20.17 -16.12 3.91
C ASP A 18 -19.10 -15.50 4.82
N THR A 19 -17.87 -15.99 4.80
CA THR A 19 -16.76 -15.41 5.57
C THR A 19 -15.72 -14.75 4.66
N PRO A 20 -14.90 -13.83 5.16
CA PRO A 20 -13.74 -13.33 4.41
C PRO A 20 -12.82 -14.49 4.00
N VAL A 21 -12.06 -14.32 2.91
CA VAL A 21 -11.05 -15.32 2.53
C VAL A 21 -9.89 -15.20 3.51
N VAL A 22 -9.48 -16.33 4.10
CA VAL A 22 -8.31 -16.41 4.97
C VAL A 22 -7.22 -17.17 4.21
N PRO A 23 -6.13 -16.50 3.80
CA PRO A 23 -4.91 -17.14 3.32
C PRO A 23 -4.28 -18.01 4.42
N GLY A 24 -3.50 -19.02 4.04
CA GLY A 24 -2.66 -19.77 4.98
C GLY A 24 -3.13 -21.18 5.35
N GLY A 25 -3.69 -21.93 4.40
CA GLY A 25 -3.97 -23.36 4.57
C GLY A 25 -3.55 -24.19 3.36
N GLY A 26 -2.78 -25.26 3.59
CA GLY A 26 -2.46 -26.27 2.58
C GLY A 26 -1.02 -26.28 2.09
N THR A 27 -0.68 -27.30 1.29
CA THR A 27 0.59 -27.39 0.57
C THR A 27 0.50 -26.47 -0.66
N PRO A 28 1.46 -25.56 -0.89
CA PRO A 28 1.40 -24.67 -2.04
C PRO A 28 1.42 -25.46 -3.35
N VAL A 29 0.60 -25.05 -4.31
CA VAL A 29 0.56 -25.66 -5.66
C VAL A 29 1.61 -25.09 -6.61
N GLY A 30 2.35 -24.06 -6.16
CA GLY A 30 3.41 -23.37 -6.88
C GLY A 30 3.80 -22.08 -6.16
N ASN A 31 4.77 -21.36 -6.71
CA ASN A 31 5.16 -20.04 -6.22
C ASN A 31 4.44 -18.95 -7.02
N ALA A 32 4.10 -17.86 -6.35
CA ALA A 32 3.72 -16.62 -7.02
C ALA A 32 4.96 -15.96 -7.66
N GLN A 33 4.75 -15.11 -8.67
CA GLN A 33 5.79 -14.32 -9.33
C GLN A 33 6.54 -13.43 -8.34
N SER A 34 5.88 -12.96 -7.29
CA SER A 34 6.50 -12.14 -6.23
C SER A 34 7.39 -12.95 -5.28
N TYR A 35 7.26 -14.28 -5.23
CA TYR A 35 7.98 -15.09 -4.26
C TYR A 35 9.45 -15.32 -4.66
N GLY A 36 10.35 -15.13 -3.70
CA GLY A 36 11.77 -15.40 -3.87
C GLY A 36 12.53 -14.37 -4.73
N LEU A 37 11.93 -13.21 -4.98
CA LEU A 37 12.57 -12.12 -5.72
C LEU A 37 13.59 -11.32 -4.91
N TRP A 38 13.40 -11.24 -3.59
CA TRP A 38 14.33 -10.52 -2.72
C TRP A 38 15.68 -11.23 -2.66
N THR A 39 16.74 -10.44 -2.79
CA THR A 39 18.12 -10.88 -2.59
C THR A 39 18.80 -9.90 -1.65
N PRO A 40 19.61 -10.37 -0.68
CA PRO A 40 20.31 -9.49 0.24
C PRO A 40 21.29 -8.59 -0.50
N GLY A 41 21.18 -7.29 -0.26
CA GLY A 41 22.13 -6.28 -0.68
C GLY A 41 23.37 -6.23 0.23
N PRO A 42 24.35 -5.36 -0.09
CA PRO A 42 25.60 -5.25 0.66
C PRO A 42 25.45 -4.84 2.13
N ARG A 43 24.29 -4.27 2.51
CA ARG A 43 23.99 -3.80 3.86
C ARG A 43 22.99 -4.69 4.61
N ASP A 44 22.55 -5.79 3.98
CA ASP A 44 21.64 -6.78 4.57
C ASP A 44 22.43 -7.95 5.16
N ASP A 45 22.04 -8.44 6.34
CA ASP A 45 22.68 -9.62 6.95
C ASP A 45 21.84 -10.88 6.84
N CYS A 46 20.54 -10.75 6.54
CA CYS A 46 19.67 -11.90 6.39
C CYS A 46 19.94 -12.64 5.09
N THR A 47 19.79 -13.96 5.10
CA THR A 47 19.82 -14.75 3.85
C THR A 47 18.47 -14.72 3.16
N ALA A 48 18.46 -14.91 1.83
CA ALA A 48 17.22 -15.08 1.07
C ALA A 48 16.34 -16.22 1.61
N ALA A 49 16.94 -17.27 2.18
CA ALA A 49 16.19 -18.36 2.80
C ALA A 49 15.43 -17.93 4.06
N ILE A 50 16.04 -17.10 4.91
CA ILE A 50 15.37 -16.53 6.09
C ILE A 50 14.22 -15.62 5.64
N HIS A 51 14.47 -14.74 4.67
CA HIS A 51 13.44 -13.86 4.12
C HIS A 51 12.25 -14.64 3.54
N ASN A 52 12.52 -15.65 2.70
CA ASN A 52 11.50 -16.46 2.05
C ASN A 52 10.75 -17.39 3.01
N SER A 53 11.19 -17.52 4.26
CA SER A 53 10.42 -18.19 5.32
C SER A 53 9.19 -17.38 5.75
N TYR A 54 9.18 -16.07 5.52
CA TYR A 54 8.01 -15.21 5.69
C TYR A 54 7.12 -15.30 4.45
N SER A 55 6.33 -16.36 4.41
CA SER A 55 5.44 -16.63 3.28
C SER A 55 4.08 -17.17 3.72
N VAL A 56 3.11 -17.03 2.83
CA VAL A 56 1.73 -17.50 3.03
C VAL A 56 1.19 -18.13 1.75
N VAL A 57 0.36 -19.16 1.90
CA VAL A 57 -0.40 -19.72 0.77
C VAL A 57 -1.60 -18.82 0.51
N GLY A 58 -1.64 -18.20 -0.66
CA GLY A 58 -2.71 -17.30 -1.09
C GLY A 58 -4.01 -18.04 -1.44
N PRO A 59 -5.10 -17.29 -1.72
CA PRO A 59 -6.40 -17.87 -2.07
C PRO A 59 -6.41 -18.79 -3.30
N ASP A 60 -5.47 -18.60 -4.22
CA ASP A 60 -5.26 -19.41 -5.43
C ASP A 60 -4.37 -20.64 -5.19
N GLY A 61 -3.90 -20.85 -3.96
CA GLY A 61 -3.03 -21.95 -3.56
C GLY A 61 -1.54 -21.72 -3.84
N LYS A 62 -1.12 -20.59 -4.41
CA LYS A 62 0.31 -20.29 -4.61
C LYS A 62 0.96 -19.78 -3.32
N LEU A 63 2.28 -19.92 -3.21
CA LEU A 63 3.08 -19.36 -2.12
C LEU A 63 3.48 -17.92 -2.45
N TYR A 64 3.18 -16.99 -1.54
CA TYR A 64 3.47 -15.56 -1.65
C TYR A 64 4.39 -15.12 -0.51
N PRO A 65 5.23 -14.09 -0.71
CA PRO A 65 5.78 -13.36 0.41
C PRO A 65 4.64 -12.70 1.21
N THR A 66 4.89 -12.46 2.50
CA THR A 66 4.00 -11.72 3.41
C THR A 66 4.86 -10.85 4.33
N TRP A 67 4.22 -10.06 5.17
CA TRP A 67 4.90 -9.22 6.16
C TRP A 67 5.95 -9.96 6.99
N HIS A 68 7.09 -9.31 7.15
CA HIS A 68 8.12 -9.63 8.13
C HIS A 68 8.55 -8.35 8.87
N PRO A 69 9.09 -8.46 10.11
CA PRO A 69 9.71 -7.32 10.77
C PRO A 69 11.02 -6.93 10.05
N PRO A 70 11.53 -5.69 10.22
CA PRO A 70 12.80 -5.27 9.58
C PRO A 70 14.04 -6.05 10.03
N VAL A 71 13.96 -6.65 11.23
CA VAL A 71 14.99 -7.51 11.83
C VAL A 71 14.31 -8.82 12.20
N ASP A 72 14.87 -9.95 11.74
CA ASP A 72 14.35 -11.27 12.11
C ASP A 72 14.52 -11.49 13.63
N PRO A 73 13.43 -11.72 14.39
CA PRO A 73 13.51 -11.87 15.85
C PRO A 73 14.23 -13.15 16.28
N VAL A 74 14.41 -14.13 15.39
CA VAL A 74 15.07 -15.40 15.73
C VAL A 74 16.59 -15.28 15.65
N THR A 75 17.11 -14.70 14.58
CA THR A 75 18.55 -14.60 14.30
C THR A 75 19.15 -13.22 14.61
N GLY A 76 18.33 -12.18 14.66
CA GLY A 76 18.78 -10.79 14.80
C GLY A 76 19.39 -10.18 13.54
N CYS A 77 19.36 -10.88 12.40
CA CYS A 77 19.78 -10.33 11.11
C CYS A 77 18.79 -9.27 10.62
N SER A 78 19.24 -8.31 9.82
CA SER A 78 18.36 -7.34 9.17
C SER A 78 18.11 -7.66 7.69
N PHE A 79 16.89 -7.36 7.24
CA PHE A 79 16.49 -7.40 5.83
C PHE A 79 16.73 -6.08 5.09
N GLY A 80 17.17 -5.03 5.79
CA GLY A 80 17.41 -3.69 5.22
C GLY A 80 16.16 -2.88 4.88
N HIS A 81 14.96 -3.45 5.01
CA HIS A 81 13.71 -2.79 4.68
C HIS A 81 12.58 -3.15 5.64
N ASP A 82 11.53 -2.33 5.65
CA ASP A 82 10.33 -2.54 6.44
C ASP A 82 9.10 -2.88 5.56
N HIS A 83 8.04 -3.38 6.19
CA HIS A 83 6.72 -3.57 5.58
C HIS A 83 5.61 -2.86 6.38
N GLY A 84 5.96 -1.85 7.16
CA GLY A 84 5.05 -1.19 8.09
C GLY A 84 4.70 -2.07 9.30
N ARG A 85 3.48 -1.88 9.81
CA ARG A 85 3.03 -2.44 11.09
C ARG A 85 2.76 -3.94 10.99
N ASP A 86 3.14 -4.69 12.04
CA ASP A 86 2.81 -6.11 12.17
C ASP A 86 1.30 -6.34 12.12
N PRO A 87 0.75 -7.01 11.09
CA PRO A 87 -0.69 -7.15 10.92
C PRO A 87 -1.34 -7.96 12.05
N ARG A 88 -0.58 -8.78 12.79
CA ARG A 88 -1.09 -9.66 13.86
C ARG A 88 -1.71 -8.90 15.02
N GLY A 89 -1.41 -7.61 15.19
CA GLY A 89 -2.02 -6.79 16.24
C GLY A 89 -3.39 -6.21 15.86
N SER A 90 -3.81 -6.28 14.59
CA SER A 90 -5.14 -5.83 14.18
C SER A 90 -6.22 -6.78 14.70
N ALA A 91 -7.34 -6.21 15.16
CA ALA A 91 -8.54 -6.96 15.50
C ALA A 91 -9.14 -7.71 14.28
N LEU A 92 -8.80 -7.30 13.07
CA LEU A 92 -9.22 -7.95 11.83
C LEU A 92 -8.37 -9.16 11.46
N TYR A 93 -7.16 -9.29 12.02
CA TYR A 93 -6.20 -10.33 11.60
C TYR A 93 -6.77 -11.75 11.72
N ALA A 94 -7.52 -12.04 12.78
CA ALA A 94 -8.15 -13.35 12.96
C ALA A 94 -9.15 -13.71 11.84
N ALA A 95 -9.75 -12.70 11.21
CA ALA A 95 -10.73 -12.87 10.14
C ALA A 95 -10.10 -12.84 8.73
N VAL A 96 -8.92 -12.25 8.55
CA VAL A 96 -8.31 -12.04 7.22
C VAL A 96 -6.98 -12.76 7.04
N GLY A 97 -6.30 -13.16 8.11
CA GLY A 97 -5.02 -13.87 8.07
C GLY A 97 -3.84 -12.99 7.60
N PRO A 98 -2.69 -13.62 7.25
CA PRO A 98 -1.56 -12.94 6.62
C PRO A 98 -1.95 -12.40 5.24
N ILE A 99 -1.41 -11.24 4.86
CA ILE A 99 -1.68 -10.60 3.57
C ILE A 99 -0.68 -11.11 2.53
N PRO A 100 -1.10 -11.84 1.48
CA PRO A 100 -0.22 -12.24 0.39
C PRO A 100 0.18 -11.00 -0.43
N PHE A 101 1.47 -10.81 -0.64
CA PHE A 101 2.01 -9.70 -1.42
C PHE A 101 2.06 -10.08 -2.91
N GLY A 102 1.28 -9.38 -3.75
CA GLY A 102 1.22 -9.59 -5.20
C GLY A 102 0.08 -10.50 -5.67
N TYR A 103 -0.93 -10.74 -4.85
CA TYR A 103 -2.07 -11.58 -5.21
C TYR A 103 -2.96 -10.99 -6.33
N ALA A 104 -3.27 -9.70 -6.30
CA ALA A 104 -4.00 -9.00 -7.36
C ALA A 104 -3.19 -8.94 -8.66
N ASN A 105 -1.87 -8.82 -8.56
CA ASN A 105 -0.94 -8.92 -9.69
C ASN A 105 -1.04 -10.29 -10.38
N GLU A 106 -1.02 -11.37 -9.58
CA GLU A 106 -1.20 -12.73 -10.07
C GLU A 106 -2.57 -12.96 -10.72
N GLN A 107 -3.62 -12.34 -10.18
CA GLN A 107 -4.93 -12.40 -10.82
C GLN A 107 -4.98 -11.59 -12.12
N LEU A 108 -4.22 -10.49 -12.22
CA LEU A 108 -4.07 -9.76 -13.49
C LEU A 108 -3.36 -10.59 -14.55
N ASP A 109 -2.33 -11.35 -14.20
CA ASP A 109 -1.65 -12.21 -15.18
C ASP A 109 -2.59 -13.26 -15.80
N VAL A 110 -3.63 -13.67 -15.08
CA VAL A 110 -4.67 -14.58 -15.60
C VAL A 110 -5.75 -13.81 -16.37
N TYR A 111 -6.17 -12.65 -15.88
CA TYR A 111 -7.24 -11.84 -16.48
C TYR A 111 -6.82 -11.14 -17.78
N ASP A 112 -5.62 -10.57 -17.79
CA ASP A 112 -5.00 -9.86 -18.91
C ASP A 112 -3.50 -10.22 -19.05
N PRO A 113 -3.19 -11.43 -19.55
CA PRO A 113 -1.82 -11.92 -19.69
C PRO A 113 -0.96 -11.08 -20.65
N ALA A 114 -1.56 -10.22 -21.48
CA ALA A 114 -0.82 -9.37 -22.42
C ALA A 114 -0.22 -8.14 -21.72
N ASN A 115 -0.73 -7.76 -20.55
CA ASN A 115 -0.33 -6.55 -19.84
C ASN A 115 -0.13 -6.84 -18.34
N PRO A 116 0.84 -7.70 -17.99
CA PRO A 116 1.09 -8.05 -16.60
C PRO A 116 1.60 -6.83 -15.83
N ARG A 117 1.35 -6.82 -14.52
CA ARG A 117 1.90 -5.86 -13.57
C ARG A 117 2.53 -6.65 -12.45
N HIS A 118 3.83 -6.53 -12.25
CA HIS A 118 4.53 -7.10 -11.10
C HIS A 118 5.16 -5.98 -10.31
N GLU A 119 4.89 -5.96 -9.00
CA GLU A 119 5.45 -4.97 -8.10
C GLU A 119 6.68 -5.52 -7.39
N ASP A 120 7.62 -4.64 -7.05
CA ASP A 120 8.74 -5.03 -6.20
C ASP A 120 8.24 -5.40 -4.79
N HIS A 121 9.08 -6.17 -4.09
CA HIS A 121 8.77 -6.63 -2.74
C HIS A 121 8.69 -5.47 -1.73
N PHE A 122 9.65 -4.53 -1.79
CA PHE A 122 9.87 -3.50 -0.78
C PHE A 122 8.72 -2.52 -0.62
N GLY A 123 7.94 -2.27 -1.68
CA GLY A 123 6.85 -1.30 -1.67
C GLY A 123 5.65 -1.74 -0.83
N HIS A 124 5.51 -3.02 -0.45
CA HIS A 124 4.34 -3.46 0.31
C HIS A 124 4.36 -2.94 1.75
N LYS A 125 3.52 -1.94 2.08
CA LYS A 125 3.44 -1.34 3.42
C LYS A 125 2.08 -1.59 4.05
N ILE A 126 2.08 -2.09 5.29
CA ILE A 126 0.90 -2.38 6.10
C ILE A 126 0.70 -1.30 7.16
N GLU A 127 -0.54 -0.89 7.38
CA GLU A 127 -0.97 -0.09 8.52
C GLU A 127 -2.31 -0.63 9.04
N TRP A 128 -2.58 -0.47 10.33
CA TRP A 128 -3.86 -0.77 10.93
C TRP A 128 -4.11 0.09 12.17
N GLU A 129 -5.37 0.25 12.55
CA GLU A 129 -5.75 0.73 13.87
C GLU A 129 -7.07 0.12 14.31
N ASN A 130 -7.18 -0.20 15.60
CA ASN A 130 -8.40 -0.78 16.16
C ASN A 130 -9.27 0.31 16.81
N ASN A 131 -10.58 0.15 16.71
CA ASN A 131 -11.57 0.95 17.41
C ASN A 131 -11.47 2.49 17.15
N VAL A 132 -11.10 2.88 15.93
CA VAL A 132 -11.01 4.29 15.53
C VAL A 132 -12.39 4.92 15.41
N LEU A 133 -12.59 6.09 16.00
CA LEU A 133 -13.83 6.85 15.88
C LEU A 133 -13.89 7.53 14.52
N MET A 134 -15.01 7.38 13.82
CA MET A 134 -15.27 8.07 12.55
C MET A 134 -15.88 9.46 12.80
N HIS A 135 -15.56 10.38 11.91
CA HIS A 135 -16.00 11.77 11.86
C HIS A 135 -16.85 12.02 10.61
N PHE A 136 -17.79 12.94 10.69
CA PHE A 136 -18.79 13.28 9.66
C PHE A 136 -18.65 14.73 9.19
N GLY A 137 -17.46 15.32 9.38
CA GLY A 137 -17.13 16.66 8.90
C GLY A 137 -17.81 17.82 9.65
N SER A 138 -18.55 17.55 10.73
CA SER A 138 -19.09 18.60 11.60
C SER A 138 -19.32 18.10 13.03
N ALA A 139 -19.11 18.96 14.02
CA ALA A 139 -19.32 18.62 15.44
C ALA A 139 -20.76 18.17 15.74
N ALA A 140 -21.75 18.71 15.02
CA ALA A 140 -23.15 18.30 15.17
C ALA A 140 -23.39 16.87 14.67
N ALA A 141 -22.83 16.50 13.52
CA ALA A 141 -22.95 15.14 12.98
C ALA A 141 -22.14 14.13 13.82
N ASP A 142 -20.94 14.52 14.29
CA ASP A 142 -20.09 13.68 15.15
C ASP A 142 -20.75 13.37 16.50
N GLN A 143 -21.59 14.27 17.02
CA GLN A 143 -22.36 14.03 18.24
C GLN A 143 -23.55 13.07 18.05
N LEU A 144 -24.03 12.93 16.81
CA LEU A 144 -25.20 12.11 16.49
C LEU A 144 -24.83 10.66 16.14
N PHE A 145 -23.60 10.43 15.68
CA PHE A 145 -23.14 9.13 15.22
C PHE A 145 -21.86 8.69 15.93
N GLU A 146 -21.94 7.63 16.73
CA GLU A 146 -20.76 6.95 17.27
C GLU A 146 -20.45 5.71 16.45
N ILE A 147 -19.75 5.89 15.33
CA ILE A 147 -19.26 4.77 14.51
C ILE A 147 -17.79 4.55 14.81
N ARG A 148 -17.46 3.34 15.29
CA ARG A 148 -16.07 2.93 15.52
C ARG A 148 -15.72 1.83 14.55
N CYS A 149 -14.52 1.88 13.98
CA CYS A 149 -14.06 0.87 13.06
C CYS A 149 -12.70 0.31 13.45
N ASP A 150 -12.50 -0.96 13.13
CA ASP A 150 -11.17 -1.54 12.99
C ASP A 150 -10.77 -1.43 11.52
N VAL A 151 -9.55 -0.99 11.25
CA VAL A 151 -9.01 -0.81 9.90
C VAL A 151 -7.70 -1.57 9.80
N LEU A 152 -7.51 -2.33 8.73
CA LEU A 152 -6.24 -2.94 8.33
C LEU A 152 -6.08 -2.78 6.83
N THR A 153 -4.97 -2.19 6.41
CA THR A 153 -4.74 -1.85 5.02
C THR A 153 -3.30 -2.11 4.63
N LYS A 154 -3.10 -2.39 3.35
CA LYS A 154 -1.81 -2.57 2.72
C LYS A 154 -1.86 -1.94 1.34
N LEU A 155 -0.89 -1.08 1.03
CA LEU A 155 -0.66 -0.56 -0.31
C LEU A 155 0.75 -0.91 -0.76
N HIS A 156 0.97 -1.19 -2.04
CA HIS A 156 2.30 -1.10 -2.63
C HIS A 156 2.67 0.36 -2.92
N GLN A 157 3.64 0.89 -2.18
CA GLN A 157 4.17 2.23 -2.24
C GLN A 157 5.65 2.18 -2.68
N GLY A 158 5.88 2.11 -3.99
CA GLY A 158 7.22 2.12 -4.58
C GLY A 158 7.87 3.52 -4.54
N THR A 159 8.27 4.00 -3.36
CA THR A 159 8.86 5.35 -3.17
C THR A 159 10.38 5.41 -3.37
N HIS A 160 10.98 4.41 -4.01
CA HIS A 160 12.43 4.32 -4.25
C HIS A 160 12.84 4.24 -5.72
N SER A 161 11.93 3.84 -6.61
CA SER A 161 12.20 3.64 -8.03
C SER A 161 11.40 4.58 -8.91
N LYS A 162 11.67 4.58 -10.22
CA LYS A 162 10.92 5.38 -11.19
C LYS A 162 9.51 4.86 -11.51
N ASP A 163 9.15 3.66 -11.05
CA ASP A 163 7.93 2.93 -11.46
C ASP A 163 6.69 3.82 -11.38
N ALA A 164 6.49 4.45 -10.22
CA ALA A 164 5.34 5.30 -9.93
C ALA A 164 5.21 6.58 -10.78
N PHE A 165 6.25 6.98 -11.53
CA PHE A 165 6.19 8.14 -12.40
C PHE A 165 5.30 7.90 -13.63
N THR A 166 5.24 6.66 -14.11
CA THR A 166 4.44 6.27 -15.28
C THR A 166 3.41 5.18 -14.99
N ASN A 167 3.61 4.41 -13.91
CA ASN A 167 2.71 3.36 -13.49
C ASN A 167 1.71 3.91 -12.46
N ASN A 168 0.43 3.59 -12.65
CA ASN A 168 -0.65 3.98 -11.76
C ASN A 168 -1.33 2.82 -11.04
N LEU A 169 -0.90 1.58 -11.28
CA LEU A 169 -1.52 0.37 -10.75
C LEU A 169 -0.74 -0.14 -9.53
N HIS A 170 -1.39 -0.07 -8.36
CA HIS A 170 -0.80 -0.50 -7.09
C HIS A 170 -1.71 -1.46 -6.33
N GLU A 171 -1.17 -2.59 -5.85
CA GLU A 171 -1.97 -3.54 -5.09
C GLU A 171 -2.40 -2.95 -3.75
N LEU A 172 -3.71 -2.92 -3.53
CA LEU A 172 -4.37 -2.52 -2.31
C LEU A 172 -5.09 -3.73 -1.71
N ALA A 173 -4.75 -4.09 -0.47
CA ALA A 173 -5.61 -4.90 0.39
C ALA A 173 -6.22 -3.99 1.45
N TYR A 174 -7.53 -3.85 1.46
CA TYR A 174 -8.26 -2.94 2.34
C TYR A 174 -9.33 -3.68 3.13
N HIS A 175 -9.20 -3.65 4.45
CA HIS A 175 -10.10 -4.32 5.37
C HIS A 175 -10.60 -3.31 6.40
N ILE A 176 -11.92 -3.23 6.55
CA ILE A 176 -12.56 -2.39 7.56
C ILE A 176 -13.79 -3.11 8.11
N ARG A 177 -14.02 -2.98 9.43
CA ARG A 177 -15.26 -3.41 10.11
C ARG A 177 -15.68 -2.35 11.10
N CYS A 178 -16.93 -1.91 11.03
CA CYS A 178 -17.47 -0.85 11.86
C CYS A 178 -18.66 -1.30 12.71
N THR A 179 -18.92 -0.56 13.80
CA THR A 179 -20.03 -0.81 14.73
C THR A 179 -21.42 -0.66 14.13
N ASP A 180 -21.55 0.01 12.98
CA ASP A 180 -22.81 0.20 12.26
C ASP A 180 -23.11 -0.91 11.24
N GLY A 181 -22.26 -1.94 11.18
CA GLY A 181 -22.37 -3.06 10.25
C GLY A 181 -21.59 -2.88 8.95
N THR A 182 -20.93 -1.74 8.73
CA THR A 182 -20.02 -1.57 7.58
C THR A 182 -18.89 -2.59 7.66
N GLU A 183 -18.73 -3.42 6.64
CA GLU A 183 -17.63 -4.38 6.55
C GLU A 183 -17.21 -4.58 5.10
N LEU A 184 -15.90 -4.43 4.85
CA LEU A 184 -15.26 -4.62 3.56
C LEU A 184 -13.98 -5.41 3.77
N HIS A 185 -13.75 -6.42 2.92
CA HIS A 185 -12.45 -7.07 2.77
C HIS A 185 -12.15 -7.20 1.29
N ILE A 186 -11.32 -6.28 0.82
CA ILE A 186 -11.12 -6.03 -0.60
C ILE A 186 -9.65 -6.19 -0.95
N THR A 187 -9.39 -6.83 -2.08
CA THR A 187 -8.05 -6.83 -2.70
C THR A 187 -8.17 -6.51 -4.18
N ILE A 188 -7.47 -5.48 -4.64
CA ILE A 188 -7.51 -4.99 -6.04
C ILE A 188 -6.15 -4.39 -6.44
N LEU A 189 -5.93 -4.23 -7.74
CA LEU A 189 -5.00 -3.25 -8.29
C LEU A 189 -5.71 -1.91 -8.38
N ALA A 190 -5.39 -1.00 -7.46
CA ALA A 190 -5.91 0.34 -7.45
C ALA A 190 -5.23 1.16 -8.57
N ALA A 191 -6.04 1.70 -9.48
CA ALA A 191 -5.59 2.71 -10.43
C ALA A 191 -5.67 4.09 -9.75
N ILE A 192 -4.55 4.76 -9.54
CA ILE A 192 -4.44 5.98 -8.74
C ILE A 192 -4.23 7.20 -9.65
N GLY A 193 -5.28 7.85 -10.14
CA GLY A 193 -5.16 8.89 -11.16
C GLY A 193 -4.66 8.37 -12.52
N ASP A 194 -4.15 9.28 -13.36
CA ASP A 194 -3.81 8.95 -14.75
C ASP A 194 -2.46 8.22 -14.88
N PRO A 195 -2.33 7.25 -15.80
CA PRO A 195 -1.07 6.59 -16.10
C PRO A 195 -0.15 7.51 -16.92
N GLY A 196 1.16 7.29 -16.85
CA GLY A 196 2.15 8.06 -17.62
C GLY A 196 2.47 9.46 -17.06
N GLN A 197 1.80 9.88 -15.99
CA GLN A 197 1.96 11.19 -15.36
C GLN A 197 1.77 11.12 -13.83
N PHE A 198 2.04 12.23 -13.14
CA PHE A 198 1.70 12.43 -11.74
C PHE A 198 1.46 13.92 -11.46
N THR A 199 0.86 14.26 -10.32
CA THR A 199 0.70 15.65 -9.88
C THR A 199 1.92 16.08 -9.04
N ARG A 200 2.52 17.24 -9.30
CA ARG A 200 3.61 17.78 -8.46
C ARG A 200 3.14 17.97 -7.02
N SER A 201 3.87 17.41 -6.05
CA SER A 201 3.41 17.43 -4.65
C SER A 201 3.46 18.81 -3.98
N CYS A 202 4.47 19.64 -4.27
CA CYS A 202 4.64 20.92 -3.59
C CYS A 202 3.69 22.04 -4.05
N ASP A 203 2.99 21.88 -5.17
CA ASP A 203 1.90 22.78 -5.61
C ASP A 203 0.52 22.11 -5.67
N GLY A 204 0.47 20.77 -5.62
CA GLY A 204 -0.75 19.97 -5.58
C GLY A 204 -1.66 20.10 -6.80
N SER A 205 -1.17 20.67 -7.90
CA SER A 205 -2.02 21.06 -9.04
C SER A 205 -1.37 20.93 -10.41
N THR A 206 -0.03 20.97 -10.51
CA THR A 206 0.64 20.82 -11.82
C THR A 206 0.77 19.34 -12.18
N GLU A 207 0.23 18.94 -13.32
CA GLU A 207 0.46 17.61 -13.89
C GLU A 207 1.83 17.55 -14.58
N VAL A 208 2.62 16.54 -14.23
CA VAL A 208 3.94 16.22 -14.80
C VAL A 208 3.78 14.98 -15.66
N VAL A 209 3.79 15.17 -16.98
CA VAL A 209 3.76 14.07 -17.96
C VAL A 209 5.17 13.52 -18.12
N VAL A 210 5.35 12.23 -17.87
CA VAL A 210 6.67 11.58 -17.83
C VAL A 210 6.88 10.71 -19.06
N GLY A 211 5.88 9.94 -19.47
CA GLY A 211 6.04 9.03 -20.59
C GLY A 211 4.82 8.14 -20.83
N ALA A 212 5.03 7.09 -21.62
CA ALA A 212 4.00 6.10 -21.87
C ALA A 212 3.61 5.37 -20.57
N ALA A 213 2.32 5.05 -20.46
CA ALA A 213 1.80 4.19 -19.40
C ALA A 213 2.58 2.87 -19.32
N THR A 214 2.84 2.40 -18.10
CA THR A 214 3.41 1.07 -17.86
C THR A 214 2.58 0.38 -16.78
N PRO A 215 1.84 -0.70 -17.09
CA PRO A 215 1.57 -1.26 -18.43
C PRO A 215 0.89 -0.27 -19.41
N ALA A 216 0.98 -0.53 -20.71
CA ALA A 216 0.51 0.40 -21.74
C ALA A 216 -1.01 0.60 -21.76
N ASN A 217 -1.76 -0.40 -21.29
CA ASN A 217 -3.22 -0.37 -21.23
C ASN A 217 -3.75 0.00 -19.84
N SER A 218 -2.89 0.50 -18.94
CA SER A 218 -3.31 0.88 -17.59
C SER A 218 -4.52 1.80 -17.64
N PRO A 219 -5.63 1.47 -16.96
CA PRO A 219 -6.82 2.32 -16.94
C PRO A 219 -6.55 3.61 -16.19
N ALA A 220 -7.22 4.69 -16.59
CA ALA A 220 -7.29 5.90 -15.77
C ALA A 220 -8.00 5.60 -14.44
N GLY A 221 -7.42 6.09 -13.35
CA GLY A 221 -7.90 5.89 -12.00
C GLY A 221 -8.64 7.10 -11.44
N GLY A 222 -9.26 6.92 -10.29
CA GLY A 222 -9.68 8.04 -9.45
C GLY A 222 -8.52 8.53 -8.57
N GLY A 223 -8.66 9.72 -7.98
CA GLY A 223 -7.63 10.29 -7.11
C GLY A 223 -6.37 10.70 -7.87
N ARG A 224 -5.22 10.80 -7.17
CA ARG A 224 -3.95 11.36 -7.71
C ARG A 224 -2.72 10.78 -7.01
N ARG A 225 -1.64 10.59 -7.77
CA ARG A 225 -0.29 10.45 -7.22
C ARG A 225 0.35 11.83 -7.14
N LEU A 226 0.58 12.33 -5.93
CA LEU A 226 1.36 13.53 -5.69
C LEU A 226 2.79 13.12 -5.41
N ILE A 227 3.73 13.51 -6.27
CA ILE A 227 5.14 13.12 -6.16
C ILE A 227 6.02 14.37 -6.25
N PRO A 228 7.08 14.50 -5.42
CA PRO A 228 8.00 15.63 -5.53
C PRO A 228 8.81 15.52 -6.82
N ASP A 229 9.08 16.66 -7.43
CA ASP A 229 9.97 16.76 -8.59
C ASP A 229 11.09 17.78 -8.34
N ARG A 230 11.98 17.94 -9.33
CA ARG A 230 13.11 18.88 -9.25
C ARG A 230 12.68 20.31 -8.94
N THR A 231 11.51 20.75 -9.40
CA THR A 231 10.97 22.08 -9.06
C THR A 231 10.73 22.22 -7.55
N CYS A 232 10.19 21.18 -6.90
CA CYS A 232 10.04 21.19 -5.44
C CYS A 232 11.39 21.30 -4.72
N VAL A 233 12.42 20.61 -5.21
CA VAL A 233 13.78 20.68 -4.66
C VAL A 233 14.37 22.09 -4.80
N ASP A 234 14.33 22.65 -6.00
CA ASP A 234 14.90 23.98 -6.28
C ASP A 234 14.21 25.09 -5.48
N GLN A 235 12.90 24.99 -5.31
CA GLN A 235 12.10 26.02 -4.66
C GLN A 235 12.18 25.98 -3.13
N PHE A 236 12.21 24.78 -2.55
CA PHE A 236 12.00 24.61 -1.11
C PHE A 236 13.19 24.01 -0.37
N ILE A 237 14.09 23.31 -1.06
CA ILE A 237 15.24 22.64 -0.43
C ILE A 237 16.52 23.44 -0.64
N LEU A 238 16.82 23.85 -1.87
CA LEU A 238 18.02 24.62 -2.20
C LEU A 238 17.81 26.12 -1.94
N VAL A 239 18.06 26.52 -0.70
CA VAL A 239 17.78 27.89 -0.21
C VAL A 239 19.06 28.73 -0.08
N PRO A 240 18.98 30.07 -0.15
CA PRO A 240 20.11 30.97 0.06
C PRO A 240 20.80 30.76 1.42
N PRO A 241 22.11 31.07 1.55
CA PRO A 241 22.82 30.97 2.82
C PRO A 241 22.10 31.71 3.96
N GLY A 242 21.94 31.03 5.10
CA GLY A 242 21.26 31.57 6.28
C GLY A 242 19.75 31.33 6.35
N GLN A 243 19.16 30.71 5.32
CA GLN A 243 17.78 30.21 5.37
C GLN A 243 17.74 28.73 5.77
N ARG A 244 16.55 28.25 6.17
CA ARG A 244 16.29 26.83 6.43
C ARG A 244 15.52 26.21 5.27
N SER A 245 15.93 25.02 4.86
CA SER A 245 15.21 24.22 3.86
C SER A 245 13.88 23.73 4.42
N ASN A 246 12.85 23.67 3.58
CA ASN A 246 11.56 23.08 3.89
C ASN A 246 11.45 21.67 3.32
N PHE A 247 11.92 20.68 4.09
CA PHE A 247 11.86 19.27 3.72
C PHE A 247 10.44 18.68 3.66
N GLY A 248 9.43 19.41 4.14
CA GLY A 248 8.03 19.03 3.93
C GLY A 248 7.61 19.05 2.45
N ALA A 249 8.39 19.69 1.57
CA ALA A 249 8.21 19.61 0.12
C ALA A 249 8.61 18.25 -0.47
N LEU A 250 9.39 17.44 0.27
CA LEU A 250 9.69 16.05 -0.07
C LEU A 250 8.65 15.14 0.58
N HIS A 251 7.47 15.16 -0.02
CA HIS A 251 6.31 14.41 0.45
C HIS A 251 5.60 13.79 -0.76
N GLU A 252 5.34 12.49 -0.69
CA GLU A 252 4.48 11.77 -1.64
C GLU A 252 3.10 11.54 -1.01
N SER A 253 2.03 11.82 -1.75
CA SER A 253 0.66 11.50 -1.35
C SER A 253 -0.04 10.68 -2.42
N TRP A 254 -0.51 9.50 -2.03
CA TRP A 254 -1.17 8.52 -2.87
C TRP A 254 -2.66 8.57 -2.55
N GLN A 255 -3.35 9.47 -3.25
CA GLN A 255 -4.77 9.74 -3.05
C GLN A 255 -5.56 8.76 -3.89
N ILE A 256 -6.17 7.76 -3.26
CA ILE A 256 -6.89 6.71 -3.98
C ILE A 256 -8.37 7.06 -4.04
N SER A 257 -9.08 6.71 -5.11
CA SER A 257 -10.55 6.74 -5.14
C SER A 257 -11.07 5.50 -5.85
N ASN A 258 -11.51 4.52 -5.06
CA ASN A 258 -11.90 3.21 -5.55
C ASN A 258 -13.41 2.96 -5.48
N SER A 259 -13.87 2.09 -6.36
CA SER A 259 -15.21 1.52 -6.26
C SER A 259 -15.23 0.08 -6.74
N ILE A 260 -15.94 -0.76 -5.99
CA ILE A 260 -16.31 -2.10 -6.43
C ILE A 260 -17.63 -2.02 -7.18
N ARG A 261 -17.70 -2.59 -8.38
CA ARG A 261 -18.87 -2.51 -9.26
C ARG A 261 -19.29 -3.86 -9.79
N ARG A 262 -20.60 -4.04 -9.90
CA ARG A 262 -21.24 -5.14 -10.61
C ARG A 262 -20.99 -5.05 -12.12
N GLU A 263 -21.25 -6.14 -12.83
CA GLU A 263 -21.23 -6.19 -14.29
C GLU A 263 -22.10 -5.09 -14.94
N ASP A 264 -23.26 -4.79 -14.35
CA ASP A 264 -24.19 -3.74 -14.83
C ASP A 264 -23.75 -2.31 -14.48
N GLY A 265 -22.59 -2.15 -13.85
CA GLY A 265 -22.03 -0.85 -13.44
C GLY A 265 -22.53 -0.33 -12.09
N HIS A 266 -23.49 -1.01 -11.43
CA HIS A 266 -23.94 -0.66 -10.09
C HIS A 266 -22.78 -0.68 -9.09
N ARG A 267 -22.66 0.36 -8.27
CA ARG A 267 -21.59 0.49 -7.27
C ARG A 267 -21.98 -0.25 -6.00
N LEU A 268 -21.18 -1.22 -5.59
CA LEU A 268 -21.38 -2.00 -4.37
C LEU A 268 -20.68 -1.36 -3.17
N ALA A 269 -19.52 -0.77 -3.39
CA ALA A 269 -18.74 -0.09 -2.35
C ALA A 269 -17.91 1.05 -2.95
N SER A 270 -17.64 2.08 -2.15
CA SER A 270 -16.68 3.16 -2.44
C SER A 270 -15.76 3.36 -1.24
N PHE A 271 -14.47 3.53 -1.50
CA PHE A 271 -13.47 3.79 -0.45
C PHE A 271 -12.25 4.51 -1.03
N ASP A 272 -11.65 5.41 -0.26
CA ASP A 272 -10.60 6.33 -0.70
C ASP A 272 -9.53 6.58 0.38
N PRO A 273 -8.88 5.53 0.93
CA PRO A 273 -7.77 5.71 1.85
C PRO A 273 -6.62 6.45 1.15
N TYR A 274 -6.03 7.44 1.82
CA TYR A 274 -4.87 8.16 1.29
C TYR A 274 -3.62 7.71 2.03
N PHE A 275 -2.55 7.48 1.30
CA PHE A 275 -1.27 7.05 1.88
C PHE A 275 -0.25 8.14 1.65
N GLN A 276 0.42 8.54 2.71
CA GLN A 276 1.39 9.63 2.68
C GLN A 276 2.75 9.10 3.11
N VAL A 277 3.79 9.53 2.41
CA VAL A 277 5.19 9.18 2.69
C VAL A 277 6.00 10.46 2.78
N PHE A 278 6.62 10.67 3.93
CA PHE A 278 7.53 11.78 4.16
C PHE A 278 8.96 11.32 3.89
N GLN A 279 9.79 12.25 3.39
CA GLN A 279 11.21 12.00 3.13
C GLN A 279 11.42 10.74 2.26
N PRO A 280 10.73 10.63 1.10
CA PRO A 280 10.94 9.51 0.19
C PRO A 280 12.39 9.47 -0.29
N SER A 281 12.88 8.30 -0.70
CA SER A 281 14.25 8.12 -1.21
C SER A 281 14.46 8.62 -2.65
N ARG A 282 13.45 9.26 -3.24
CA ARG A 282 13.48 9.79 -4.61
C ARG A 282 12.66 11.05 -4.75
N PHE A 283 12.95 11.78 -5.83
CA PHE A 283 12.05 12.72 -6.47
C PHE A 283 12.20 12.58 -8.00
N HIS A 284 11.24 13.07 -8.77
CA HIS A 284 11.35 13.07 -10.23
C HIS A 284 12.34 14.14 -10.70
N ASP A 285 13.40 13.71 -11.39
CA ASP A 285 14.38 14.62 -11.99
C ASP A 285 14.67 14.19 -13.44
N PRO A 286 14.14 14.90 -14.45
CA PRO A 286 14.33 14.52 -15.84
C PRO A 286 15.79 14.65 -16.32
N ALA A 287 16.67 15.32 -15.56
CA ALA A 287 18.08 15.45 -15.88
C ALA A 287 18.92 14.26 -15.39
N GLN A 288 18.38 13.39 -14.53
CA GLN A 288 19.10 12.27 -13.95
C GLN A 288 18.86 10.95 -14.69
N PRO A 289 19.81 10.01 -14.64
CA PRO A 289 19.60 8.64 -15.13
C PRO A 289 18.34 8.02 -14.53
N GLY A 290 17.49 7.43 -15.37
CA GLY A 290 16.24 6.82 -14.92
C GLY A 290 15.18 7.81 -14.43
N LEU A 291 15.38 9.12 -14.64
CA LEU A 291 14.47 10.21 -14.22
C LEU A 291 14.36 10.34 -12.68
N VAL A 292 15.32 9.80 -11.93
CA VAL A 292 15.30 9.74 -10.46
C VAL A 292 16.41 10.62 -9.90
N GLY A 293 16.00 11.66 -9.17
CA GLY A 293 16.90 12.37 -8.26
C GLY A 293 16.86 11.74 -6.87
N ARG A 294 18.00 11.69 -6.17
CA ARG A 294 18.07 11.24 -4.77
C ARG A 294 18.15 12.45 -3.84
N PRO A 295 17.25 12.59 -2.85
CA PRO A 295 17.33 13.69 -1.90
C PRO A 295 18.65 13.78 -1.12
N ILE A 296 19.31 12.65 -0.86
CA ILE A 296 20.63 12.68 -0.21
C ILE A 296 21.71 13.35 -1.07
N ASP A 297 21.63 13.23 -2.40
CA ASP A 297 22.58 13.88 -3.31
C ASP A 297 22.41 15.40 -3.27
N VAL A 298 21.17 15.87 -3.11
CA VAL A 298 20.82 17.30 -2.96
C VAL A 298 21.47 17.89 -1.70
N CYS A 299 21.73 17.09 -0.66
CA CYS A 299 22.42 17.55 0.54
C CYS A 299 23.85 18.02 0.29
N TYR A 300 24.48 17.57 -0.79
CA TYR A 300 25.81 17.99 -1.21
C TYR A 300 25.79 19.04 -2.32
N GLU A 301 24.61 19.39 -2.84
CA GLU A 301 24.47 20.31 -3.95
C GLU A 301 24.66 21.77 -3.50
N VAL A 302 25.42 22.53 -4.29
CA VAL A 302 25.54 23.97 -4.16
C VAL A 302 25.32 24.59 -5.53
N THR A 303 24.29 25.43 -5.66
CA THR A 303 24.00 26.11 -6.93
C THR A 303 25.04 27.19 -7.22
N SER A 304 25.08 27.70 -8.45
CA SER A 304 26.02 28.76 -8.86
C SER A 304 25.88 30.06 -8.06
N VAL A 305 24.72 30.30 -7.43
CA VAL A 305 24.45 31.46 -6.57
C VAL A 305 24.65 31.15 -5.08
N GLY A 306 25.14 29.96 -4.74
CA GLY A 306 25.43 29.54 -3.38
C GLY A 306 24.25 28.98 -2.60
N ASN A 307 23.10 28.71 -3.25
CA ASN A 307 22.00 28.03 -2.57
C ASN A 307 22.38 26.58 -2.28
N ARG A 308 21.96 26.07 -1.12
CA ARG A 308 22.21 24.70 -0.69
C ARG A 308 21.15 24.25 0.31
N ALA A 309 21.04 22.94 0.50
CA ALA A 309 20.24 22.38 1.59
C ALA A 309 20.84 22.78 2.95
N GLN A 310 19.99 23.18 3.90
CA GLN A 310 20.40 23.69 5.21
C GLN A 310 19.45 23.18 6.31
N GLY A 311 19.98 22.43 7.27
CA GLY A 311 19.20 21.88 8.39
C GLY A 311 18.55 20.53 8.08
N GLY A 312 17.71 20.09 9.01
CA GLY A 312 16.77 18.99 8.81
C GLY A 312 17.44 17.63 8.49
N PRO A 313 16.79 16.79 7.67
CA PRO A 313 17.29 15.49 7.27
C PRO A 313 18.70 15.50 6.64
N CYS A 314 19.07 16.56 5.91
CA CYS A 314 20.44 16.65 5.36
C CYS A 314 21.51 16.76 6.45
N ASP A 315 21.33 17.66 7.42
CA ASP A 315 22.28 17.81 8.51
C ASP A 315 22.34 16.56 9.39
N ARG A 316 21.21 15.87 9.59
CA ARG A 316 21.19 14.61 10.36
C ARG A 316 21.86 13.48 9.61
N SER A 317 21.60 13.33 8.32
CA SER A 317 22.20 12.28 7.48
C SER A 317 23.72 12.45 7.32
N THR A 318 24.19 13.70 7.19
CA THR A 318 25.60 14.01 6.87
C THR A 318 26.42 14.49 8.07
N SER A 319 25.85 14.47 9.28
CA SER A 319 26.44 15.06 10.49
C SER A 319 26.90 16.52 10.26
N GLY A 320 25.96 17.36 9.80
CA GLY A 320 26.20 18.76 9.48
C GLY A 320 27.18 18.98 8.31
N GLY A 321 27.24 18.04 7.36
CA GLY A 321 28.15 18.05 6.22
C GLY A 321 29.57 17.55 6.53
N THR A 322 29.83 17.01 7.72
CA THR A 322 31.15 16.45 8.07
C THR A 322 31.37 15.05 7.50
N VAL A 323 30.31 14.26 7.35
CA VAL A 323 30.33 12.98 6.64
C VAL A 323 30.00 13.26 5.18
N THR A 324 30.93 12.88 4.31
CA THR A 324 30.76 12.97 2.85
C THR A 324 30.54 11.57 2.28
N GLY A 325 29.74 11.46 1.22
CA GLY A 325 29.53 10.20 0.51
C GLY A 325 28.49 9.25 1.12
N VAL A 326 27.60 9.73 2.00
CA VAL A 326 26.38 8.98 2.37
C VAL A 326 25.55 8.78 1.11
N THR A 327 25.32 7.53 0.73
CA THR A 327 24.52 7.15 -0.44
C THR A 327 23.04 6.99 -0.07
N PHE A 328 22.16 6.93 -1.07
CA PHE A 328 20.70 6.87 -0.84
C PHE A 328 20.27 5.59 -0.12
N ASP A 329 21.00 4.50 -0.30
CA ASP A 329 20.79 3.20 0.30
C ASP A 329 21.59 3.01 1.61
N ASP A 330 22.16 4.09 2.16
CA ASP A 330 22.84 4.06 3.46
C ASP A 330 21.84 4.25 4.61
N PRO A 331 21.88 3.41 5.68
CA PRO A 331 21.04 3.58 6.87
C PRO A 331 21.21 4.92 7.59
N ALA A 332 22.29 5.66 7.34
CA ALA A 332 22.44 7.02 7.84
C ALA A 332 21.57 8.04 7.09
N SER A 333 21.09 7.70 5.88
CA SER A 333 20.19 8.56 5.12
C SER A 333 18.79 8.54 5.71
N GLU A 334 18.28 9.69 6.10
CA GLU A 334 16.88 9.82 6.57
C GLU A 334 15.85 9.83 5.42
N PHE A 335 16.31 9.73 4.17
CA PHE A 335 15.44 9.69 3.00
C PHE A 335 15.14 8.24 2.62
N ASP A 336 14.50 7.49 3.52
CA ASP A 336 14.18 6.07 3.38
C ASP A 336 12.68 5.79 3.20
N GLY A 337 11.83 6.81 3.40
CA GLY A 337 10.38 6.70 3.32
C GLY A 337 9.74 5.87 4.44
N VAL A 338 10.35 5.78 5.62
CA VAL A 338 9.78 5.05 6.77
C VAL A 338 8.73 5.85 7.53
N ASP A 339 8.77 7.19 7.46
CA ASP A 339 7.74 8.06 8.05
C ASP A 339 6.51 8.11 7.13
N ARG A 340 5.40 7.54 7.60
CA ARG A 340 4.18 7.31 6.82
C ARG A 340 2.93 7.47 7.64
N VAL A 341 1.90 7.99 6.98
CA VAL A 341 0.55 8.04 7.52
C VAL A 341 -0.48 7.54 6.53
N VAL A 342 -1.62 7.09 7.05
CA VAL A 342 -2.77 6.68 6.25
C VAL A 342 -4.01 7.42 6.72
N ASP A 343 -4.66 8.18 5.84
CA ASP A 343 -5.96 8.77 6.12
C ASP A 343 -7.06 7.79 5.74
N VAL A 344 -7.91 7.45 6.71
CA VAL A 344 -9.11 6.66 6.47
C VAL A 344 -10.22 7.62 6.09
N ASN A 345 -10.48 7.82 4.80
CA ASN A 345 -11.53 8.73 4.36
C ASN A 345 -12.88 8.00 4.27
N SER A 346 -13.57 8.11 3.15
CA SER A 346 -14.89 7.54 2.86
C SER A 346 -14.89 6.01 2.87
N ASN A 347 -15.99 5.45 3.39
CA ASN A 347 -16.28 4.02 3.41
C ASN A 347 -17.78 3.79 3.19
N GLU A 348 -18.20 3.75 1.93
CA GLU A 348 -19.59 3.56 1.53
C GLU A 348 -19.84 2.14 1.03
N VAL A 349 -21.00 1.59 1.37
CA VAL A 349 -21.53 0.30 0.96
C VAL A 349 -22.97 0.51 0.50
N ASP A 350 -23.28 0.00 -0.69
CA ASP A 350 -24.61 -0.02 -1.30
C ASP A 350 -24.86 -1.44 -1.83
N ASN A 351 -25.16 -2.34 -0.87
CA ASN A 351 -25.38 -3.76 -1.11
C ASN A 351 -26.50 -4.35 -0.20
N PRO A 352 -27.64 -3.68 0.03
CA PRO A 352 -28.65 -4.15 0.99
C PRO A 352 -29.24 -5.53 0.62
N ASP A 353 -29.49 -5.75 -0.67
CA ASP A 353 -30.16 -6.96 -1.18
C ASP A 353 -29.22 -7.95 -1.89
N GLY A 354 -27.93 -7.62 -2.02
CA GLY A 354 -26.96 -8.50 -2.68
C GLY A 354 -26.36 -9.56 -1.74
N PRO A 355 -25.55 -10.50 -2.27
CA PRO A 355 -24.74 -11.40 -1.45
C PRO A 355 -23.59 -10.65 -0.76
N GLN A 356 -22.99 -11.27 0.25
CA GLN A 356 -21.76 -10.74 0.86
C GLN A 356 -20.52 -10.97 0.01
N VAL A 357 -20.58 -11.93 -0.90
CA VAL A 357 -19.44 -12.35 -1.71
C VAL A 357 -19.64 -11.97 -3.16
N TRP A 358 -18.63 -11.30 -3.68
CA TRP A 358 -18.55 -10.91 -5.07
C TRP A 358 -17.20 -11.36 -5.64
N TYR A 359 -17.16 -11.72 -6.90
CA TYR A 359 -15.94 -11.98 -7.66
C TYR A 359 -15.80 -10.86 -8.68
N THR A 360 -14.72 -10.09 -8.61
CA THR A 360 -14.45 -8.96 -9.51
C THR A 360 -13.22 -9.23 -10.34
N ASP A 361 -13.02 -8.49 -11.42
CA ASP A 361 -11.70 -8.43 -12.04
C ASP A 361 -10.68 -7.77 -11.07
N PRO A 362 -9.37 -7.78 -11.41
CA PRO A 362 -8.34 -7.19 -10.56
C PRO A 362 -8.54 -5.70 -10.27
N PHE A 363 -9.32 -4.97 -11.07
CA PHE A 363 -9.60 -3.54 -10.90
C PHE A 363 -10.89 -3.26 -10.11
N GLY A 364 -11.53 -4.30 -9.55
CA GLY A 364 -12.77 -4.19 -8.80
C GLY A 364 -14.02 -3.97 -9.66
N LYS A 365 -13.96 -4.26 -10.97
CA LYS A 365 -15.10 -4.17 -11.90
C LYS A 365 -15.64 -5.56 -12.24
N HIS A 366 -16.67 -5.59 -13.08
CA HIS A 366 -17.28 -6.83 -13.58
C HIS A 366 -17.69 -7.81 -12.46
N GLY A 367 -18.20 -7.26 -11.35
CA GLY A 367 -18.59 -8.02 -10.16
C GLY A 367 -19.72 -9.02 -10.44
N ARG A 368 -19.48 -10.30 -10.10
CA ARG A 368 -20.38 -11.44 -10.28
C ARG A 368 -20.45 -12.29 -9.01
N THR A 369 -21.44 -13.18 -8.92
CA THR A 369 -21.61 -14.08 -7.76
C THR A 369 -20.91 -15.43 -7.91
N GLN A 370 -20.32 -15.68 -9.08
CA GLN A 370 -19.54 -16.88 -9.39
C GLN A 370 -18.12 -16.47 -9.81
N PRO A 371 -17.09 -17.27 -9.47
CA PRO A 371 -15.72 -17.01 -9.87
C PRO A 371 -15.56 -17.11 -11.40
N PHE A 372 -14.58 -16.39 -11.92
CA PHE A 372 -14.16 -16.45 -13.32
C PHE A 372 -12.62 -16.35 -13.41
N PRO A 373 -12.00 -16.68 -14.55
CA PRO A 373 -10.54 -16.61 -14.69
C PRO A 373 -9.99 -15.23 -14.31
N GLY A 374 -9.03 -15.20 -13.37
CA GLY A 374 -8.43 -13.96 -12.85
C GLY A 374 -9.35 -13.13 -11.96
N SER A 375 -10.47 -13.69 -11.49
CA SER A 375 -11.35 -12.98 -10.56
C SER A 375 -10.80 -13.00 -9.13
N ILE A 376 -10.90 -11.87 -8.44
CA ILE A 376 -10.62 -11.76 -7.02
C ILE A 376 -11.94 -11.85 -6.24
N ARG A 377 -11.98 -12.73 -5.23
CA ARG A 377 -13.09 -12.81 -4.28
C ARG A 377 -13.03 -11.64 -3.30
N GLN A 378 -14.09 -10.83 -3.29
CA GLN A 378 -14.33 -9.69 -2.42
C GLN A 378 -15.39 -10.03 -1.37
N PHE A 379 -15.28 -9.47 -0.17
CA PHE A 379 -16.34 -9.48 0.84
C PHE A 379 -16.89 -8.07 1.06
N ILE A 380 -18.21 -7.92 0.99
CA ILE A 380 -18.93 -6.65 1.13
C ILE A 380 -20.18 -6.89 1.98
N ALA A 381 -20.35 -6.18 3.10
CA ALA A 381 -21.51 -6.32 3.96
C ALA A 381 -22.86 -6.13 3.22
N ARG A 382 -23.93 -6.76 3.74
CA ARG A 382 -25.29 -6.59 3.22
C ARG A 382 -25.99 -5.41 3.87
N ILE A 383 -25.55 -4.21 3.53
CA ILE A 383 -26.07 -2.97 4.09
C ILE A 383 -26.17 -1.88 3.01
N ASP A 384 -26.87 -0.81 3.36
CA ASP A 384 -26.72 0.50 2.72
C ASP A 384 -26.29 1.48 3.83
N ASN A 385 -25.10 2.07 3.68
CA ASN A 385 -24.60 3.11 4.58
C ASN A 385 -24.30 4.42 3.83
N THR A 386 -24.90 4.63 2.65
CA THR A 386 -24.70 5.86 1.85
C THR A 386 -25.17 7.12 2.59
N ARG A 387 -26.04 6.97 3.62
CA ARG A 387 -26.41 8.01 4.61
C ARG A 387 -26.80 9.35 3.97
N GLY A 388 -27.46 9.33 2.80
CA GLY A 388 -27.85 10.55 2.09
C GLY A 388 -26.67 11.44 1.67
N GLY A 389 -25.46 10.87 1.53
CA GLY A 389 -24.23 11.56 1.16
C GLY A 389 -23.35 12.01 2.34
N LEU A 390 -23.75 11.75 3.59
CA LEU A 390 -22.89 11.97 4.75
C LEU A 390 -21.77 10.93 4.79
N ARG A 391 -20.52 11.39 4.67
CA ARG A 391 -19.33 10.53 4.66
C ARG A 391 -18.72 10.45 6.05
N ALA A 392 -18.53 9.21 6.50
CA ALA A 392 -17.71 8.89 7.66
C ALA A 392 -16.24 8.82 7.23
N ALA A 393 -15.37 9.60 7.89
CA ALA A 393 -13.92 9.58 7.74
C ALA A 393 -13.26 9.33 9.09
N GLY A 394 -12.35 8.36 9.15
CA GLY A 394 -11.53 8.10 10.32
C GLY A 394 -10.38 9.10 10.50
N PRO A 395 -9.59 8.91 11.57
CA PRO A 395 -8.39 9.70 11.80
C PRO A 395 -7.26 9.31 10.84
N THR A 396 -6.24 10.16 10.79
CA THR A 396 -4.94 9.81 10.24
C THR A 396 -4.26 8.77 11.15
N LEU A 397 -3.87 7.63 10.58
CA LEU A 397 -3.14 6.54 11.23
C LEU A 397 -1.64 6.72 11.05
N GLY A 398 -0.82 6.31 12.02
CA GLY A 398 0.62 6.19 11.85
C GLY A 398 1.46 7.41 12.20
N GLY A 399 0.88 8.60 12.40
CA GLY A 399 1.62 9.87 12.53
C GLY A 399 2.56 10.03 13.74
N THR A 400 2.65 9.03 14.62
CA THR A 400 3.60 9.00 15.75
C THR A 400 4.52 7.77 15.70
N ARG A 401 4.53 7.04 14.58
CA ARG A 401 5.26 5.78 14.42
C ARG A 401 6.45 5.98 13.50
N ASP A 402 7.54 5.36 13.89
CA ASP A 402 8.69 5.15 13.04
C ASP A 402 8.73 3.66 12.67
N TYR A 403 8.63 3.38 11.38
CA TYR A 403 8.70 2.02 10.83
C TYR A 403 10.13 1.58 10.52
N GLY A 404 11.10 2.46 10.72
CA GLY A 404 12.50 2.21 10.53
C GLY A 404 13.09 1.25 11.56
N GLY A 405 14.40 1.12 11.48
CA GLY A 405 15.23 0.33 12.38
C GLY A 405 16.69 0.62 12.10
N PRO A 406 17.63 0.17 12.94
CA PRO A 406 19.05 0.58 12.87
C PRO A 406 19.76 0.30 11.55
N ARG A 407 19.17 -0.51 10.67
CA ARG A 407 19.70 -0.87 9.35
C ARG A 407 18.68 -0.73 8.23
N VAL A 408 17.50 -0.16 8.50
CA VAL A 408 16.54 0.11 7.42
C VAL A 408 17.13 1.21 6.54
N HIS A 409 17.05 1.02 5.23
CA HIS A 409 17.52 1.96 4.24
C HIS A 409 16.64 1.89 2.99
N ALA A 410 16.81 2.87 2.10
CA ALA A 410 16.16 2.80 0.80
C ALA A 410 16.64 1.55 0.03
N PRO A 411 15.74 0.79 -0.64
CA PRO A 411 16.14 -0.31 -1.51
C PRO A 411 16.97 0.18 -2.70
N ASN A 412 17.92 -0.65 -3.12
CA ASN A 412 18.84 -0.38 -4.23
C ASN A 412 18.17 -0.40 -5.61
#